data_AF-A0A9X9A8H3-F1
#
_entry.id   AF-A0A9X9A8H3-F1
#
_cell.length_a   1.000
_cell.length_b   1.000
_cell.length_c   1.000
_cell.angle_alpha   90.00
_cell.angle_beta   90.00
_cell.angle_gamma   90.00
#
_symmetry.space_group_name_H-M   'P 1'
#
loop_
_entity.id
_entity.type
_entity.pdbx_description
1 polymer ?
#
loop_
_entity_poly.entity_id
_entity_poly.type
_entity_poly.pdbx_seq_one_letter_code
_entity_poly.pdbx_strand_id
1 'polypeptide(L)'
;MNMNVASIKEKKIVKYKSCFDVIGPIMIGPSSSHTAGALAIGTVANRLFQGLPKKVVVKYYESFAETHKGHGTDFAIIAGILGFAADDSKV
;
A
#
# COMPACT_ATOMS: atom_id res chain seq x y z
N MET A 1 -20.85 34.23 -25.99
CA MET A 1 -20.03 33.29 -26.79
C MET A 1 -19.41 32.28 -25.84
N ASN A 2 -19.88 31.04 -25.87
CA ASN A 2 -19.36 29.96 -25.02
C ASN A 2 -18.02 29.47 -25.56
N MET A 3 -16.94 29.69 -24.81
CA MET A 3 -15.68 28.99 -25.03
C MET A 3 -15.71 27.68 -24.23
N ASN A 4 -15.97 26.59 -24.94
CA ASN A 4 -15.89 25.23 -24.43
C ASN A 4 -14.39 24.87 -24.32
N VAL A 5 -13.79 25.10 -23.14
CA VAL A 5 -12.44 24.62 -22.84
C VAL A 5 -12.55 23.13 -22.54
N ALA A 6 -12.47 22.31 -23.58
CA ALA A 6 -12.34 20.87 -23.43
C ALA A 6 -11.07 20.56 -22.63
N SER A 7 -11.23 19.99 -21.43
CA SER A 7 -10.14 19.49 -20.60
C SER A 7 -9.47 18.32 -21.32
N ILE A 8 -8.32 18.57 -21.95
CA ILE A 8 -7.47 17.54 -22.51
C ILE A 8 -6.83 16.80 -21.34
N LYS A 9 -7.39 15.65 -20.96
CA LYS A 9 -6.73 14.74 -20.00
C LYS A 9 -5.49 14.16 -20.68
N GLU A 10 -4.31 14.61 -20.27
CA GLU A 10 -3.05 13.98 -20.67
C GLU A 10 -3.07 12.49 -20.31
N LYS A 11 -2.97 11.64 -21.34
CA LYS A 11 -2.96 10.19 -21.17
C LYS A 11 -1.57 9.79 -20.66
N LYS A 12 -1.42 9.59 -19.35
CA LYS A 12 -0.16 9.14 -18.74
C LYS A 12 0.20 7.75 -19.30
N ILE A 13 1.15 7.68 -20.23
CA ILE A 13 1.62 6.43 -20.82
C ILE A 13 2.55 5.77 -19.79
N VAL A 14 2.03 4.79 -19.05
CA VAL A 14 2.86 3.94 -18.19
C VAL A 14 3.50 2.87 -19.07
N LYS A 15 4.83 2.90 -19.20
CA LYS A 15 5.60 1.93 -19.99
C LYS A 15 5.94 0.70 -19.15
N TYR A 16 5.02 -0.26 -19.09
CA TYR A 16 5.35 -1.62 -18.63
C TYR A 16 6.04 -2.37 -19.78
N LYS A 17 7.17 -3.02 -19.50
CA LYS A 17 7.98 -3.76 -20.48
C LYS A 17 7.90 -5.28 -20.28
N SER A 18 7.51 -5.72 -19.09
CA SER A 18 7.43 -7.13 -18.71
C SER A 18 6.21 -7.38 -17.80
N CYS A 19 5.71 -8.61 -17.77
CA CYS A 19 4.69 -9.02 -16.79
C CYS A 19 5.17 -8.82 -15.35
N PHE A 20 6.47 -8.89 -15.10
CA PHE A 20 7.09 -8.63 -13.80
C PHE A 20 6.98 -7.17 -13.35
N ASP A 21 6.72 -6.22 -14.26
CA ASP A 21 6.49 -4.82 -13.90
C ASP A 21 5.08 -4.60 -13.32
N VAL A 22 4.20 -5.59 -13.47
CA VAL A 22 2.77 -5.50 -13.11
C VAL A 22 2.41 -6.50 -12.01
N ILE A 23 2.99 -7.70 -12.04
CA ILE A 23 2.73 -8.74 -11.06
C ILE A 23 3.26 -8.30 -9.70
N GLY A 24 2.36 -8.22 -8.72
CA GLY A 24 2.71 -7.97 -7.33
C GLY A 24 3.46 -9.14 -6.69
N PRO A 25 4.01 -8.95 -5.48
CA PRO A 25 4.69 -10.03 -4.76
C PRO A 25 3.71 -11.16 -4.43
N ILE A 26 4.26 -12.35 -4.18
CA ILE A 26 3.51 -13.39 -3.46
C ILE A 26 3.20 -12.81 -2.07
N MET A 27 1.93 -12.85 -1.68
CA MET A 27 1.46 -12.20 -0.46
C MET A 27 0.33 -13.01 0.20
N ILE A 28 0.12 -12.77 1.48
CA ILE A 28 -1.08 -13.18 2.22
C ILE A 28 -2.08 -12.02 2.30
N GLY A 29 -3.35 -12.38 2.44
CA GLY A 29 -4.45 -11.46 2.68
C GLY A 29 -5.29 -11.17 1.44
N PRO A 30 -6.47 -10.57 1.64
CA PRO A 30 -7.49 -10.48 0.59
C PRO A 30 -7.21 -9.39 -0.45
N SER A 31 -6.25 -8.48 -0.23
CA SER A 31 -6.10 -7.27 -1.05
C SER A 31 -4.66 -6.82 -1.26
N SER A 32 -4.28 -6.65 -2.53
CA SER A 32 -2.95 -6.15 -2.87
C SER A 32 -2.74 -4.69 -2.49
N SER A 33 -3.81 -3.87 -2.46
CA SER A 33 -3.71 -2.46 -2.10
C SER A 33 -3.74 -2.24 -0.59
N HIS A 34 -4.71 -2.85 0.09
CA HIS A 34 -4.98 -2.60 1.51
C HIS A 34 -4.18 -3.52 2.45
N THR A 35 -3.64 -4.64 1.94
CA THR A 35 -2.76 -5.53 2.71
C THR A 35 -1.31 -5.37 2.24
N ALA A 36 -0.95 -5.78 1.02
CA ALA A 36 0.45 -5.68 0.57
C ALA A 36 0.95 -4.24 0.46
N GLY A 37 0.11 -3.31 -0.02
CA GLY A 37 0.45 -1.88 -0.03
C GLY A 37 0.68 -1.31 1.37
N ALA A 38 -0.17 -1.67 2.34
CA ALA A 38 0.00 -1.27 3.74
C ALA A 38 1.27 -1.87 4.37
N LEU A 39 1.54 -3.15 4.13
CA LEU A 39 2.77 -3.81 4.57
C LEU A 39 4.01 -3.15 3.98
N ALA A 40 3.97 -2.76 2.70
CA ALA A 40 5.07 -2.05 2.05
C ALA A 40 5.35 -0.70 2.73
N ILE A 41 4.30 0.07 3.09
CA ILE A 41 4.45 1.32 3.85
C ILE A 41 5.11 1.05 5.21
N GLY A 42 4.65 0.02 5.94
CA GLY A 42 5.23 -0.36 7.23
C GLY A 42 6.69 -0.80 7.11
N THR A 43 7.03 -1.53 6.05
CA THR A 43 8.40 -1.99 5.74
C THR A 43 9.33 -0.81 5.50
N VAL A 44 8.86 0.21 4.78
CA VAL A 44 9.63 1.47 4.61
C VAL A 44 9.85 2.13 5.97
N ALA A 45 8.82 2.21 6.82
CA ALA A 45 8.96 2.78 8.16
C ALA A 45 9.97 2.00 9.04
N ASN A 46 9.95 0.66 8.99
CA ASN A 46 10.93 -0.20 9.67
C ASN A 46 12.37 0.13 9.26
N ARG A 47 12.61 0.20 7.94
CA ARG A 47 13.94 0.51 7.37
C ARG A 47 14.43 1.91 7.73
N LEU A 48 13.52 2.88 7.79
CA LEU A 48 13.85 4.26 8.17
C LEU A 48 14.12 4.40 9.66
N PHE A 49 13.41 3.67 10.52
CA PHE A 49 13.52 3.81 11.97
C PHE A 49 14.73 3.06 12.57
N GLN A 50 15.18 1.96 11.94
CA GLN A 50 16.38 1.19 12.34
C GLN A 50 16.36 0.69 13.80
N GLY A 51 15.20 0.24 14.28
CA GLY A 51 15.02 -0.29 15.62
C GLY A 51 13.56 -0.67 15.90
N LEU A 52 13.23 -1.04 17.14
CA LEU A 52 11.85 -1.32 17.53
C LEU A 52 11.19 -0.05 18.10
N PRO A 53 10.14 0.50 17.45
CA PRO A 53 9.47 1.68 17.97
C PRO A 53 8.71 1.35 19.26
N LYS A 54 8.87 2.18 20.29
CA LYS A 54 8.11 2.06 21.55
C LYS A 54 6.62 2.36 21.38
N LYS A 55 6.28 3.19 20.39
CA LYS A 55 4.92 3.59 20.06
C LYS A 55 4.84 3.90 18.57
N VAL A 56 3.76 3.44 17.96
CA VAL A 56 3.38 3.76 16.58
C VAL A 56 2.01 4.39 16.62
N VAL A 57 1.80 5.44 15.83
CA VAL A 57 0.48 6.02 15.60
C VAL A 57 0.18 5.93 14.11
N VAL A 58 -0.78 5.08 13.75
CA VAL A 58 -1.25 4.94 12.38
C VAL A 58 -2.58 5.69 12.25
N LYS A 59 -2.70 6.53 11.23
CA LYS A 59 -3.94 7.22 10.87
C LYS A 59 -4.26 6.90 9.43
N TYR A 60 -5.44 6.35 9.20
CA TYR A 60 -5.96 6.11 7.86
C TYR A 60 -6.83 7.28 7.42
N TYR A 61 -6.90 7.46 6.10
CA TYR A 61 -7.71 8.47 5.44
C TYR A 61 -8.49 7.82 4.30
N GLU A 62 -9.64 8.40 3.95
CA GLU A 62 -10.47 7.98 2.82
C GLU A 62 -10.77 6.46 2.83
N SER A 63 -10.69 5.81 1.67
CA SER A 63 -10.97 4.37 1.48
C SER A 63 -10.17 3.45 2.39
N PHE A 64 -8.95 3.85 2.79
CA PHE A 64 -8.16 3.11 3.77
C PHE A 64 -8.85 3.13 5.14
N ALA A 65 -9.39 4.27 5.57
CA ALA A 65 -10.09 4.39 6.85
C ALA A 65 -11.44 3.67 6.84
N GLU A 66 -12.10 3.59 5.69
CA GLU A 66 -13.41 2.94 5.57
C GLU A 66 -13.32 1.42 5.62
N THR A 67 -12.23 0.85 5.08
CA THR A 67 -12.18 -0.60 4.81
C THR A 67 -11.04 -1.34 5.53
N HIS A 68 -10.24 -0.66 6.37
CA HIS A 68 -9.06 -1.24 7.02
C HIS A 68 -9.33 -2.57 7.74
N LYS A 69 -10.49 -2.72 8.41
CA LYS A 69 -10.84 -3.93 9.16
C LYS A 69 -11.09 -5.14 8.25
N GLY A 70 -11.83 -4.95 7.16
CA GLY A 70 -12.17 -6.04 6.23
C GLY A 70 -10.97 -6.54 5.43
N HIS A 71 -9.96 -5.70 5.25
CA HIS A 71 -8.74 -6.03 4.52
C HIS A 71 -7.54 -6.37 5.42
N GLY A 72 -7.70 -6.35 6.74
CA GLY A 72 -6.60 -6.61 7.68
C GLY A 72 -5.47 -5.57 7.60
N THR A 73 -5.76 -4.35 7.15
CA THR A 73 -4.76 -3.28 6.96
C THR A 73 -4.00 -2.96 8.23
N ASP A 74 -4.66 -3.05 9.39
CA ASP A 74 -4.06 -2.86 10.71
C ASP A 74 -2.97 -3.87 11.00
N PHE A 75 -3.19 -5.13 10.64
CA PHE A 75 -2.21 -6.18 10.82
C PHE A 75 -1.06 -6.01 9.82
N ALA A 76 -1.39 -5.72 8.57
CA ALA A 76 -0.39 -5.54 7.52
C ALA A 76 0.58 -4.38 7.80
N ILE A 77 0.08 -3.21 8.24
CA ILE A 77 0.95 -2.06 8.55
C ILE A 77 1.89 -2.38 9.73
N ILE A 78 1.38 -3.06 10.75
CA ILE A 78 2.17 -3.45 11.92
C ILE A 78 3.19 -4.54 11.55
N ALA A 79 2.80 -5.55 10.77
CA ALA A 79 3.69 -6.58 10.26
C ALA A 79 4.85 -5.97 9.46
N GLY A 80 4.57 -4.99 8.59
CA GLY A 80 5.60 -4.25 7.89
C GLY A 80 6.54 -3.50 8.83
N ILE A 81 6.00 -2.83 9.86
CA ILE A 81 6.82 -2.12 10.88
C ILE A 81 7.69 -3.09 11.68
N LEU A 82 7.23 -4.32 11.92
CA LEU A 82 7.97 -5.38 12.59
C LEU A 82 8.96 -6.11 11.66
N GLY A 83 8.90 -5.85 10.35
CA GLY A 83 9.82 -6.41 9.36
C GLY A 83 9.43 -7.79 8.82
N PHE A 84 8.15 -8.15 8.85
CA PHE A 84 7.67 -9.39 8.24
C PHE A 84 7.60 -9.28 6.70
N ALA A 85 7.78 -10.42 6.04
CA ALA A 85 7.64 -10.54 4.58
C ALA A 85 6.17 -10.61 4.17
N ALA A 86 5.86 -10.28 2.92
CA ALA A 86 4.48 -10.20 2.43
C ALA A 86 3.74 -11.55 2.44
N ASP A 87 4.46 -12.66 2.36
CA ASP A 87 3.97 -14.04 2.39
C ASP A 87 4.03 -14.68 3.78
N ASP A 88 4.42 -13.94 4.82
CA ASP A 88 4.44 -14.44 6.19
C ASP A 88 3.01 -14.64 6.71
N SER A 89 2.73 -15.81 7.27
CA SER A 89 1.45 -16.20 7.88
C SER A 89 0.92 -15.26 8.98
N LYS A 90 1.78 -14.38 9.52
CA LYS A 90 1.43 -13.40 10.55
C LYS A 90 0.98 -12.04 9.98
N VAL A 91 0.96 -11.89 8.65
CA VAL A 91 0.41 -10.74 7.91
C VAL A 91 -1.09 -10.93 7.69
#